data_AF-A0A7C1C5U6-F1
#
_entry.id   AF-A0A7C1C5U6-F1
#
_cell.length_a   1.000
_cell.length_b   1.000
_cell.length_c   1.000
_cell.angle_alpha   90.00
_cell.angle_beta   90.00
_cell.angle_gamma   90.00
#
_symmetry.space_group_name_H-M   'P 1'
#
loop_
_entity.id
_entity.type
_entity.pdbx_description
1 polymer ?
#
loop_
_entity_poly.entity_id
_entity_poly.type
_entity_poly.pdbx_seq_one_letter_code
_entity_poly.pdbx_strand_id
1 'polypeptide(L)' 'MPTVLRIGPNRFHFYSDEGNEPPHIHVAIPGGECKFWLDPVRLAGNKGVPPVTVRSI' A
#
# COMPACT_ATOMS: atom_id res chain seq x y z
N MET A 1 -13.62 -0.65 3.87
CA MET A 1 -13.06 -0.85 2.52
C MET A 1 -12.57 -2.29 2.36
N PRO A 2 -12.81 -2.96 1.23
CA PRO A 2 -12.50 -4.36 1.04
C PRO A 2 -10.98 -4.60 1.01
N THR A 3 -10.56 -5.67 1.68
CA THR A 3 -9.21 -6.22 1.52
C THR A 3 -9.19 -7.07 0.25
N VAL A 4 -8.25 -6.77 -0.64
CA VAL A 4 -8.11 -7.44 -1.95
C VAL A 4 -7.23 -8.68 -1.81
N LEU A 5 -6.18 -8.58 -0.99
CA LEU A 5 -5.20 -9.64 -0.81
C LEU A 5 -4.58 -9.54 0.59
N ARG A 6 -4.20 -10.69 1.16
CA ARG A 6 -3.44 -10.76 2.40
C ARG A 6 -2.30 -11.76 2.24
N ILE A 7 -1.07 -11.30 2.46
CA ILE A 7 0.13 -12.14 2.44
C ILE A 7 0.81 -11.99 3.80
N GLY A 8 0.74 -13.04 4.61
CA GLY A 8 1.22 -12.99 6.00
C GLY A 8 0.58 -11.81 6.76
N PRO A 9 1.38 -10.92 7.37
CA PRO A 9 0.87 -9.75 8.09
C PRO A 9 0.45 -8.58 7.18
N ASN A 10 0.78 -8.61 5.89
CA ASN A 10 0.57 -7.51 4.96
C ASN A 10 -0.85 -7.57 4.38
N ARG A 11 -1.58 -6.45 4.46
CA ARG A 11 -2.96 -6.33 3.97
C ARG A 11 -3.06 -5.32 2.83
N PHE A 12 -3.44 -5.80 1.66
CA PHE A 12 -3.63 -5.00 0.45
C PHE A 12 -5.09 -4.56 0.35
N HIS A 13 -5.33 -3.27 0.22
CA HIS A 13 -6.68 -2.68 0.23
C HIS A 13 -6.71 -1.32 -0.46
N PHE A 14 -7.92 -0.86 -0.76
CA PHE A 14 -8.17 0.50 -1.26
C PHE A 14 -8.81 1.33 -0.14
N TYR A 15 -8.82 2.66 -0.25
CA TYR A 15 -9.79 3.50 0.47
C TYR A 15 -10.89 4.01 -0.48
N SER A 16 -12.06 4.36 0.08
CA SER A 16 -13.21 4.82 -0.71
C SER A 16 -13.17 6.28 -1.09
N ASP A 17 -12.33 7.06 -0.42
CA ASP A 17 -12.36 8.52 -0.48
C ASP A 17 -10.92 9.04 -0.56
N GLU A 18 -10.29 8.82 -1.72
CA GLU A 18 -8.90 9.23 -2.00
C GLU A 18 -8.82 10.31 -3.08
N GLY A 19 -9.95 10.96 -3.36
CA GLY A 19 -10.04 12.03 -4.35
C GLY A 19 -9.71 11.56 -5.76
N ASN A 20 -8.90 12.34 -6.48
CA ASN A 20 -8.62 12.18 -7.90
C ASN A 20 -7.18 11.69 -8.17
N GLU A 21 -6.67 10.81 -7.31
CA GLU A 21 -5.36 10.21 -7.48
C GLU A 21 -5.36 9.10 -8.55
N PRO A 22 -4.23 8.86 -9.25
CA PRO A 22 -4.09 7.72 -10.15
C PRO A 22 -4.37 6.38 -9.45
N PRO A 23 -4.69 5.30 -10.20
CA PRO A 23 -4.93 3.99 -9.61
C PRO A 23 -3.77 3.52 -8.72
N HIS A 24 -4.08 3.20 -7.47
CA HIS A 24 -3.10 2.82 -6.46
C HIS A 24 -3.69 1.87 -5.43
N ILE A 25 -2.82 1.19 -4.68
CA ILE A 25 -3.19 0.27 -3.60
C ILE A 25 -2.44 0.61 -2.30
N HIS A 26 -3.10 0.40 -1.17
CA HIS A 26 -2.51 0.53 0.16
C HIS A 26 -2.13 -0.82 0.72
N VAL A 27 -0.93 -0.89 1.28
CA VAL A 27 -0.36 -2.06 1.92
C VAL A 27 -0.16 -1.72 3.39
N ALA A 28 -1.09 -2.18 4.23
CA ALA A 28 -0.96 -2.05 5.68
C ALA A 28 -0.02 -3.15 6.21
N ILE A 29 0.94 -2.75 7.03
CA ILE A 29 2.00 -3.57 7.60
C ILE A 29 2.00 -3.30 9.12
N PRO A 30 2.44 -4.25 9.97
CA PRO A 30 2.56 -3.96 11.40
C PRO A 30 3.42 -2.73 11.65
N GLY A 31 2.81 -1.67 12.20
CA GLY A 31 3.48 -0.41 12.51
C GLY A 31 3.56 0.62 11.38
N GLY A 32 2.99 0.35 10.20
CA GLY A 32 3.03 1.31 9.10
C GLY A 32 2.14 0.98 7.90
N GLU A 33 2.20 1.83 6.90
CA GLU A 33 1.44 1.69 5.67
C GLU A 33 2.24 2.21 4.48
N CYS A 34 2.12 1.53 3.33
CA CYS A 34 2.68 1.98 2.07
C CYS A 34 1.57 2.16 1.03
N LYS A 35 1.76 3.11 0.14
CA LYS A 35 0.92 3.35 -1.04
C LYS A 35 1.73 3.08 -2.29
N PHE A 36 1.17 2.34 -3.24
CA PHE A 36 1.80 2.04 -4.53
C PHE A 36 0.89 2.40 -5.69
N TRP A 37 1.42 3.13 -6.68
CA TRP A 37 0.76 3.28 -7.98
C TRP A 37 0.68 1.91 -8.66
N LEU A 38 -0.34 1.70 -9.49
CA LEU A 38 -0.49 0.46 -10.27
C LEU A 38 0.12 0.56 -11.68
N ASP A 39 0.24 1.77 -12.22
CA ASP A 39 0.80 2.00 -13.56
C ASP A 39 1.68 3.27 -13.62
N PRO A 40 3.02 3.12 -13.72
CA PRO A 40 3.78 1.90 -13.44
C PRO A 40 3.75 1.57 -11.94
N VAL A 41 3.95 0.29 -11.59
CA VAL A 41 4.05 -0.12 -10.18
C VAL A 41 5.23 0.56 -9.50
N ARG A 42 4.94 1.54 -8.62
CA ARG A 42 5.95 2.36 -7.93
C ARG A 42 5.46 2.82 -6.57
N LEU A 43 6.39 2.97 -5.63
CA LEU A 43 6.11 3.54 -4.31
C LEU A 43 5.63 4.99 -4.45
N ALA A 44 4.41 5.24 -3.99
CA ALA A 44 3.76 6.55 -3.99
C ALA A 44 3.84 7.23 -2.60
N GLY A 45 3.85 6.42 -1.54
CA GLY A 45 3.89 6.91 -0.16
C GLY A 45 4.36 5.83 0.79
N ASN A 46 5.07 6.23 1.84
CA ASN A 46 5.51 5.36 2.92
C ASN A 46 5.30 6.09 4.25
N LYS A 47 4.57 5.45 5.17
CA LYS A 47 4.34 5.93 6.52
C LYS A 47 4.77 4.87 7.53
N GLY A 48 5.92 5.07 8.16
CA GLY A 48 6.40 4.23 9.25
C GLY A 48 6.94 2.85 8.84
N VAL A 49 7.09 2.57 7.54
CA VAL A 49 7.64 1.30 7.07
C VAL A 49 9.14 1.44 6.78
N PRO A 50 10.01 0.59 7.35
CA PRO A 50 11.43 0.62 7.06
C PRO A 50 11.72 0.42 5.56
N PRO A 51 12.66 1.16 4.95
CA PRO A 51 12.97 1.01 3.51
C PRO A 51 13.33 -0.41 3.08
N VAL A 52 13.94 -1.19 3.98
CA VAL A 52 14.24 -2.61 3.74
C VAL A 52 12.96 -3.44 3.58
N THR A 53 11.94 -3.16 4.38
CA THR A 53 10.65 -3.84 4.32
C THR A 53 9.90 -3.45 3.05
N VAL A 54 9.94 -2.17 2.67
CA VAL A 54 9.29 -1.68 1.44
C VAL A 54 9.80 -2.39 0.18
N ARG A 55 11.10 -2.73 0.15
CA ARG A 55 11.73 -3.45 -0.98
C ARG A 55 11.33 -4.93 -1.08
N SER A 56 10.71 -5.46 -0.03
CA SER A 56 10.24 -6.85 0.02
C SER A 56 8.73 -6.99 -0.21
N ILE A 57 8.06 -5.87 -0.54
CA ILE A 57 6.64 -5.83 -0.93
C ILE A 57 6.51 -6.11 -2.42
#